data_AF-A0A522DLD3-F1
#
_entry.id   AF-A0A522DLD3-F1
#
_cell.length_a   1.000
_cell.length_b   1.000
_cell.length_c   1.000
_cell.angle_alpha   90.00
_cell.angle_beta   90.00
_cell.angle_gamma   90.00
#
_symmetry.space_group_name_H-M   'P 1'
#
loop_
_entity.id
_entity.type
_entity.pdbx_description
1 polymer ?
#
loop_
_entity_poly.entity_id
_entity_poly.type
_entity_poly.pdbx_seq_one_letter_code
_entity_poly.pdbx_strand_id
1 'polypeptide(L)'
;TANRLVNFDDANLRRSAQAAVAACARVERALEILDGDVPEHLSYAGALRLQYRDSSLDELGHHADPPMTKDAVAGRIRRLLAMADKRAAELGISGTDANLPPELE
;
A
#
# COMPACT_ATOMS: atom_id res chain seq x y z
N THR A 1 -13.38 30.61 11.24
CA THR A 1 -13.72 29.34 10.53
C THR A 1 -12.64 28.87 9.57
N ALA A 2 -11.81 29.76 8.98
CA ALA A 2 -10.67 29.37 8.11
C ALA A 2 -9.60 28.49 8.79
N ASN A 3 -9.22 28.78 10.04
CA ASN A 3 -8.20 27.99 10.77
C ASN A 3 -8.59 26.51 10.95
N ARG A 4 -9.87 26.18 11.00
CA ARG A 4 -10.32 24.79 11.17
C ARG A 4 -10.09 23.98 9.89
N LEU A 5 -10.37 24.56 8.72
CA LEU A 5 -10.18 23.89 7.42
C LEU A 5 -8.69 23.62 7.14
N VAL A 6 -7.83 24.63 7.32
CA VAL A 6 -6.38 24.49 7.14
C VAL A 6 -5.81 23.39 8.04
N ASN A 7 -6.24 23.32 9.31
CA ASN A 7 -5.81 22.26 10.23
C ASN A 7 -6.29 20.86 9.81
N PHE A 8 -7.50 20.75 9.23
CA PHE A 8 -8.02 19.49 8.72
C PHE A 8 -7.23 19.00 7.51
N ASP A 9 -6.92 19.89 6.57
CA ASP A 9 -6.11 19.56 5.39
C ASP A 9 -4.71 19.10 5.80
N ASP A 10 -4.08 19.79 6.75
CA ASP A 10 -2.77 19.40 7.31
C ASP A 10 -2.81 18.01 7.95
N ALA A 11 -3.85 17.71 8.74
CA ALA A 11 -4.02 16.42 9.40
C ALA A 11 -4.31 15.28 8.40
N ASN A 12 -5.12 15.56 7.38
CA ASN A 12 -5.45 14.59 6.34
C ASN A 12 -4.25 14.28 5.46
N LEU A 13 -3.44 15.30 5.12
CA LEU A 13 -2.21 15.16 4.36
C LEU A 13 -1.20 14.29 5.11
N ARG A 14 -0.94 14.58 6.40
CA ARG A 14 -0.01 13.78 7.22
C ARG A 14 -0.44 12.33 7.35
N ARG A 15 -1.73 12.07 7.61
CA ARG A 15 -2.27 10.72 7.71
C ARG A 15 -2.13 9.96 6.40
N SER A 16 -2.38 10.63 5.27
CA SER A 16 -2.27 10.04 3.94
C SER A 16 -0.82 9.70 3.60
N ALA A 17 0.13 10.57 3.95
CA ALA A 17 1.56 10.33 3.76
C ALA A 17 2.04 9.14 4.60
N GLN A 18 1.67 9.07 5.88
CA GLN A 18 1.99 7.93 6.75
C GLN A 18 1.41 6.62 6.20
N ALA A 19 0.15 6.65 5.74
CA ALA A 19 -0.48 5.48 5.13
C ALA A 19 0.22 5.04 3.84
N ALA A 20 0.72 5.98 3.03
CA ALA A 20 1.48 5.67 1.82
C ALA A 20 2.83 5.02 2.15
N VAL A 21 3.56 5.54 3.13
CA VAL A 21 4.83 4.96 3.63
C VAL A 21 4.61 3.55 4.15
N ALA A 22 3.62 3.35 5.02
CA ALA A 22 3.27 2.04 5.56
C ALA A 22 2.87 1.06 4.43
N ALA A 23 2.05 1.51 3.47
CA ALA A 23 1.67 0.69 2.34
C ALA A 23 2.86 0.27 1.48
N CYS A 24 3.83 1.16 1.24
CA CYS A 24 5.04 0.82 0.48
C CYS A 24 5.87 -0.25 1.18
N ALA A 25 6.16 -0.07 2.48
CA ALA A 25 6.95 -1.03 3.25
C ALA A 25 6.30 -2.42 3.29
N ARG A 26 4.98 -2.46 3.49
CA ARG A 26 4.21 -3.72 3.49
C ARG A 26 4.17 -4.39 2.12
N VAL A 27 4.03 -3.61 1.04
CA VAL A 27 4.00 -4.14 -0.33
C VAL A 27 5.36 -4.71 -0.74
N GLU A 28 6.45 -4.02 -0.40
CA GLU A 28 7.82 -4.50 -0.61
C GLU A 28 8.01 -5.86 0.06
N ARG A 29 7.63 -5.95 1.34
CA ARG A 29 7.67 -7.21 2.09
C ARG A 29 6.75 -8.29 1.49
N ALA A 30 5.57 -7.92 1.01
CA ALA A 30 4.64 -8.86 0.41
C ALA A 30 5.20 -9.53 -0.85
N LEU A 31 5.87 -8.75 -1.71
CA LEU A 31 6.48 -9.28 -2.93
C LEU A 31 7.67 -10.21 -2.63
N GLU A 32 8.44 -9.93 -1.57
CA GLU A 32 9.49 -10.83 -1.08
C GLU A 32 8.93 -12.16 -0.56
N ILE A 33 7.88 -12.12 0.26
CA ILE A 33 7.27 -13.32 0.86
C ILE A 33 6.70 -14.24 -0.22
N LEU A 34 6.13 -13.66 -1.27
CA LEU A 34 5.42 -14.40 -2.31
C LEU A 34 6.35 -14.91 -3.42
N ASP A 35 7.57 -14.38 -3.55
CA ASP A 35 8.62 -14.87 -4.45
C ASP A 35 8.12 -15.20 -5.88
N GLY A 36 7.30 -14.31 -6.44
CA GLY A 36 6.74 -14.47 -7.79
C GLY A 36 5.47 -15.33 -7.89
N ASP A 37 5.04 -16.00 -6.82
CA ASP A 37 3.74 -16.69 -6.75
C ASP A 37 2.60 -15.71 -6.45
N VAL A 38 2.42 -14.74 -7.36
CA VAL A 38 1.42 -13.67 -7.26
C VAL A 38 0.63 -13.54 -8.56
N PRO A 39 -0.71 -13.41 -8.49
CA PRO A 39 -1.50 -13.01 -9.64
C PRO A 39 -1.04 -11.68 -10.23
N GLU A 40 -0.88 -11.62 -11.56
CA GLU A 40 -0.30 -10.47 -12.28
C GLU A 40 -0.96 -9.12 -11.93
N HIS A 41 -2.28 -9.10 -11.79
CA HIS A 41 -3.00 -7.86 -11.45
C HIS A 41 -2.69 -7.35 -10.03
N LEU A 42 -2.24 -8.22 -9.11
CA LEU A 42 -1.82 -7.85 -7.75
C LEU A 42 -0.34 -7.42 -7.73
N SER A 43 0.56 -8.14 -8.41
CA SER A 43 1.96 -7.70 -8.54
C SER A 43 2.05 -6.36 -9.25
N TYR A 44 1.24 -6.15 -10.31
CA TYR A 44 1.15 -4.87 -10.99
C TYR A 44 0.77 -3.73 -10.04
N ALA A 45 -0.26 -3.91 -9.21
CA ALA A 45 -0.67 -2.90 -8.24
C ALA A 45 0.41 -2.65 -7.17
N GLY A 46 1.12 -3.70 -6.75
CA GLY A 46 2.25 -3.60 -5.83
C GLY A 46 3.41 -2.81 -6.44
N ALA A 47 3.83 -3.18 -7.65
CA ALA A 47 4.87 -2.49 -8.40
C ALA A 47 4.52 -1.02 -8.62
N LEU A 48 3.26 -0.71 -8.96
CA LEU A 48 2.79 0.66 -9.15
C LEU A 48 2.90 1.49 -7.86
N ARG A 49 2.55 0.91 -6.70
CA ARG A 49 2.73 1.55 -5.39
C ARG A 49 4.22 1.80 -5.08
N LEU A 50 5.10 0.87 -5.40
CA LEU A 50 6.55 1.03 -5.16
C LEU A 50 7.23 2.00 -6.13
N GLN A 51 6.71 2.11 -7.36
CA GLN A 51 7.19 3.06 -8.36
C GLN A 51 6.80 4.49 -8.01
N TYR A 52 5.60 4.70 -7.49
CA TYR A 52 5.04 6.02 -7.15
C TYR A 52 4.72 6.08 -5.64
N ARG A 53 5.77 6.05 -4.81
CA ARG A 53 5.65 5.89 -3.35
C ARG A 53 4.86 7.02 -2.68
N ASP A 54 5.03 8.25 -3.17
CA ASP A 54 4.41 9.46 -2.62
C ASP A 54 3.00 9.72 -3.17
N SER A 55 2.57 8.96 -4.19
CA SER A 55 1.27 9.15 -4.82
C SER A 55 0.12 8.63 -3.95
N SER A 56 -0.95 9.41 -3.93
CA SER A 56 -2.24 8.97 -3.42
C SER A 56 -2.78 7.78 -4.22
N LEU A 57 -3.74 7.03 -3.65
CA LEU A 57 -4.38 5.92 -4.34
C LEU A 57 -5.10 6.34 -5.63
N ASP A 58 -5.57 7.59 -5.69
CA ASP A 58 -6.25 8.13 -6.86
C ASP A 58 -5.26 8.43 -7.98
N GLU A 59 -4.13 9.06 -7.66
CA GLU A 59 -3.03 9.28 -8.60
C GLU A 59 -2.44 7.96 -9.12
N LEU A 60 -2.29 6.94 -8.25
CA LEU A 60 -1.92 5.60 -8.72
C LEU A 60 -2.93 5.05 -9.74
N GLY A 61 -4.22 5.30 -9.53
CA GLY A 61 -5.26 4.90 -10.48
C GLY A 61 -5.07 5.52 -11.86
N HIS A 62 -4.61 6.78 -11.92
CA HIS A 62 -4.30 7.49 -13.16
C HIS A 62 -2.98 7.03 -13.80
N HIS A 63 -1.98 6.63 -13.00
CA HIS A 63 -0.74 6.05 -13.51
C HIS A 63 -0.89 4.62 -14.04
N ALA A 64 -1.99 3.94 -13.70
CA ALA A 64 -2.27 2.60 -14.19
C ALA A 64 -2.61 2.58 -15.68
N ASP A 65 -2.23 1.49 -16.36
CA ASP A 65 -2.61 1.19 -17.73
C ASP A 65 -3.19 -0.23 -17.81
N PRO A 66 -4.50 -0.40 -18.06
CA PRO A 66 -5.50 0.67 -18.21
C PRO A 66 -5.74 1.43 -16.89
N PRO A 67 -6.22 2.71 -16.95
CA PRO A 67 -6.54 3.47 -15.76
C PRO A 67 -7.53 2.76 -14.85
N MET A 68 -7.35 2.94 -13.55
CA MET A 68 -8.13 2.30 -12.51
C MET A 68 -8.70 3.31 -11.54
N THR A 69 -9.80 2.95 -10.87
CA THR A 69 -10.30 3.75 -9.76
C THR A 69 -9.42 3.58 -8.52
N LYS A 70 -9.39 4.61 -7.66
CA LYS A 70 -8.79 4.55 -6.32
C LYS A 70 -9.12 3.27 -5.56
N ASP A 71 -10.39 2.86 -5.58
CA ASP A 71 -10.87 1.68 -4.84
C ASP A 71 -10.40 0.37 -5.46
N ALA A 72 -10.22 0.31 -6.79
CA ALA A 72 -9.63 -0.83 -7.47
C ALA A 72 -8.15 -1.00 -7.09
N VAL A 73 -7.38 0.09 -7.05
CA VAL A 73 -5.98 0.07 -6.56
C VAL A 73 -5.94 -0.40 -5.11
N ALA A 74 -6.75 0.23 -4.23
CA ALA A 74 -6.80 -0.10 -2.81
C ALA A 74 -7.19 -1.56 -2.57
N GLY A 75 -8.17 -2.07 -3.30
CA GLY A 75 -8.61 -3.46 -3.22
C GLY A 75 -7.53 -4.45 -3.66
N ARG A 76 -6.78 -4.14 -4.72
CA ARG A 76 -5.67 -4.99 -5.17
C ARG A 76 -4.51 -5.01 -4.17
N ILE A 77 -4.11 -3.85 -3.65
CA ILE A 77 -3.06 -3.77 -2.61
C ILE A 77 -3.49 -4.56 -1.37
N ARG A 78 -4.71 -4.40 -0.86
CA ARG A 78 -5.19 -5.17 0.31
C ARG A 78 -5.16 -6.69 0.08
N ARG A 79 -5.54 -7.16 -1.12
CA ARG A 79 -5.50 -8.59 -1.45
C ARG A 79 -4.07 -9.12 -1.57
N LEU A 80 -3.14 -8.32 -2.12
CA LEU A 80 -1.72 -8.66 -2.15
C LEU A 80 -1.18 -8.88 -0.74
N LEU A 81 -1.44 -7.92 0.16
CA LEU A 81 -0.98 -8.01 1.56
C LEU A 81 -1.58 -9.22 2.28
N ALA A 82 -2.90 -9.45 2.15
CA ALA A 82 -3.56 -10.61 2.76
C ALA A 82 -3.02 -11.96 2.24
N MET A 83 -2.66 -12.03 0.96
CA MET A 83 -2.03 -13.22 0.36
C MET A 83 -0.63 -13.45 0.94
N ALA A 84 0.19 -12.40 1.06
CA ALA A 84 1.50 -12.48 1.68
C ALA A 84 1.42 -12.86 3.16
N ASP A 85 0.52 -12.23 3.94
CA ASP A 85 0.36 -12.53 5.37
C ASP A 85 -0.07 -14.00 5.59
N LYS A 86 -0.95 -14.52 4.73
CA LYS A 86 -1.31 -15.95 4.75
C LYS A 86 -0.10 -16.84 4.45
N ARG A 87 0.68 -16.51 3.42
CA ARG A 87 1.88 -17.27 3.06
C ARG A 87 2.94 -17.23 4.16
N ALA A 88 3.14 -16.08 4.79
CA ALA A 88 4.04 -15.92 5.92
C ALA A 88 3.65 -16.82 7.09
N ALA A 89 2.35 -16.87 7.44
CA ALA A 89 1.84 -17.75 8.48
C ALA A 89 2.07 -19.24 8.18
N GLU A 90 1.88 -19.67 6.92
CA GLU A 90 2.17 -21.04 6.48
C GLU A 90 3.66 -21.41 6.58
N LEU A 91 4.54 -20.44 6.33
CA LEU A 91 6.00 -20.61 6.41
C LEU A 91 6.55 -20.43 7.83
N GLY A 92 5.74 -19.95 8.78
CA GLY A 92 6.18 -19.65 10.15
C GLY A 92 7.12 -18.43 10.24
N ILE A 93 7.01 -17.48 9.30
CA ILE A 93 7.80 -16.24 9.27
C ILE A 93 6.91 -15.04 9.60
N SER A 94 7.52 -13.89 9.93
CA SER A 94 6.77 -12.66 10.18
C SER A 94 6.10 -12.12 8.91
N GLY A 95 4.92 -11.53 9.09
CA GLY A 95 4.06 -10.99 8.03
C GLY A 95 4.55 -9.68 7.42
N THR A 96 3.66 -9.02 6.68
CA THR A 96 3.96 -7.78 5.96
C THR A 96 4.15 -6.57 6.88
N ASP A 97 3.58 -6.61 8.08
CA ASP A 97 3.68 -5.58 9.13
C ASP A 97 5.04 -5.54 9.82
N ALA A 98 5.83 -6.62 9.76
CA ALA A 98 7.12 -6.72 10.45
C ALA A 98 8.17 -5.66 10.06
N ASN A 99 8.00 -5.01 8.91
CA ASN A 99 8.88 -3.94 8.42
C ASN A 99 8.32 -2.53 8.69
N LEU A 100 7.22 -2.39 9.43
CA LEU A 100 6.70 -1.09 9.80
C LEU A 100 7.56 -0.45 10.91
N PRO A 101 7.89 0.85 10.80
CA PRO A 101 8.43 1.60 11.92
C PRO A 101 7.49 1.51 13.14
N PRO A 102 8.00 1.50 14.38
CA PRO A 102 7.18 1.41 15.59
C PRO A 102 6.13 2.53 15.71
N GLU A 103 6.34 3.67 15.05
CA GLU A 103 5.36 4.76 15.03
C GLU A 103 4.17 4.53 14.08
N LEU A 104 4.20 3.46 13.28
CA LEU A 104 3.21 3.13 12.24
C LEU A 104 2.54 1.75 12.43
N GLU A 105 2.84 1.01 13.51
CA GLU A 105 2.10 -0.21 13.91
C GLU A 105 0.64 0.07 14.30
#